data_AF-A0A0Q9LZU5-F1
#
_entry.id   AF-A0A0Q9LZU5-F1
#
_cell.length_a   1.000
_cell.length_b   1.000
_cell.length_c   1.000
_cell.angle_alpha   90.00
_cell.angle_beta   90.00
_cell.angle_gamma   90.00
#
_symmetry.space_group_name_H-M   'P 1'
#
loop_
_entity.id
_entity.type
_entity.pdbx_description
1 polymer ?
#
loop_
_entity_poly.entity_id
_entity_poly.type
_entity_poly.pdbx_seq_one_letter_code
_entity_poly.pdbx_strand_id
1 'polypeptide(L)'
;MQLVYDLFVVAHLLGMAALVGGWLVLLTGASSTTVMAWGARAQLVTGLVLVGLAEGVSSLDEHLNHTKIGVKLLVAIAVVALLEIGRARTKRGQDGSALIRAAGALGVVNVVIAAVWS
;
A
#
# COMPACT_ATOMS: atom_id res chain seq x y z
N MET A 1 3.69 21.60 -11.13
CA MET A 1 3.37 20.17 -10.89
C MET A 1 4.00 19.61 -9.62
N GLN A 2 5.10 20.19 -9.12
CA GLN A 2 5.78 19.69 -7.92
C GLN A 2 4.92 19.67 -6.65
N LEU A 3 4.21 20.76 -6.32
CA LEU A 3 3.30 20.77 -5.16
C LEU A 3 2.25 19.65 -5.22
N VAL A 4 1.69 19.37 -6.40
CA VAL A 4 0.69 18.30 -6.58
C VAL A 4 1.34 16.93 -6.34
N TYR A 5 2.52 16.70 -6.91
CA TYR A 5 3.31 15.49 -6.66
C TYR A 5 3.58 15.31 -5.16
N ASP A 6 4.07 16.35 -4.48
CA ASP A 6 4.39 16.31 -3.05
C ASP A 6 3.15 16.03 -2.19
N LEU A 7 1.99 16.59 -2.53
CA LEU A 7 0.72 16.27 -1.85
C LEU A 7 0.34 14.79 -2.03
N PHE A 8 0.56 14.21 -3.20
CA PHE A 8 0.35 12.79 -3.42
C PHE A 8 1.39 11.93 -2.70
N VAL A 9 2.64 12.38 -2.57
CA VAL A 9 3.65 11.70 -1.73
C VAL A 9 3.19 11.67 -0.28
N VAL A 10 2.72 12.80 0.27
CA VAL A 10 2.16 12.87 1.62
C VAL A 10 0.98 11.92 1.78
N ALA A 11 0.02 11.95 0.84
CA ALA A 11 -1.14 11.05 0.87
C ALA A 11 -0.72 9.57 0.81
N HIS A 12 0.29 9.25 -0.01
CA HIS A 12 0.87 7.92 -0.10
C HIS A 12 1.46 7.50 1.24
N LEU A 13 2.30 8.33 1.87
CA LEU A 13 2.89 8.03 3.18
C LEU A 13 1.83 7.84 4.27
N LEU A 14 0.77 8.65 4.29
CA LEU A 14 -0.35 8.47 5.23
C LEU A 14 -1.12 7.17 4.96
N GLY A 15 -1.30 6.78 3.68
CA GLY A 15 -1.85 5.49 3.30
C GLY A 15 -0.99 4.32 3.78
N MET A 16 0.34 4.42 3.67
CA MET A 16 1.27 3.44 4.23
C MET A 16 1.15 3.35 5.75
N ALA A 17 1.11 4.50 6.44
CA ALA A 17 0.97 4.54 7.89
C ALA A 17 -0.36 3.90 8.35
N ALA A 18 -1.46 4.15 7.65
CA ALA A 18 -2.75 3.51 7.94
C ALA A 18 -2.71 1.99 7.74
N LEU A 19 -2.07 1.51 6.67
CA LEU A 19 -1.93 0.07 6.40
C LEU A 19 -1.05 -0.63 7.44
N VAL A 20 0.19 -0.14 7.61
CA VAL A 20 1.19 -0.77 8.49
C VAL A 20 0.84 -0.56 9.95
N GLY A 21 0.47 0.67 10.35
CA GLY A 21 0.03 0.97 11.71
C GLY A 21 -1.24 0.21 12.08
N GLY A 22 -2.21 0.13 11.16
CA GLY A 22 -3.37 -0.73 11.32
C GLY A 22 -2.98 -2.19 11.53
N TRP A 23 -2.04 -2.73 10.76
CA TRP A 23 -1.56 -4.10 10.94
C TRP A 23 -0.89 -4.31 12.30
N LEU A 24 -0.07 -3.37 12.78
CA LEU A 24 0.55 -3.46 14.11
C LEU A 24 -0.51 -3.49 15.22
N VAL A 25 -1.56 -2.66 15.12
CA VAL A 25 -2.71 -2.68 16.04
C VAL A 25 -3.47 -4.00 15.96
N LEU A 26 -3.60 -4.60 14.76
CA LEU A 26 -4.23 -5.91 14.60
C LEU A 26 -3.47 -6.99 15.38
N LEU A 27 -2.14 -6.92 15.38
CA LEU A 27 -1.28 -7.89 16.07
C LEU A 27 -1.43 -7.82 17.60
N THR A 28 -1.94 -6.73 18.16
CA THR A 28 -2.25 -6.62 19.60
C THR A 28 -3.62 -7.21 19.96
N GLY A 29 -4.34 -7.80 19.00
CA GLY A 29 -5.69 -8.35 19.18
C GLY A 29 -6.82 -7.32 19.02
N ALA A 30 -6.49 -6.05 18.72
CA ALA A 30 -7.48 -5.01 18.47
C ALA A 30 -7.98 -5.03 17.01
N SER A 31 -9.19 -4.54 16.77
CA SER A 31 -9.74 -4.45 15.41
C SER A 31 -9.25 -3.19 14.69
N SER A 32 -8.58 -3.36 13.55
CA SER A 32 -8.06 -2.25 12.74
C SER A 32 -8.30 -2.44 11.22
N THR A 33 -8.99 -3.52 10.84
CA THR A 33 -9.13 -3.97 9.45
C THR A 33 -9.73 -2.93 8.50
N THR A 34 -10.58 -2.02 9.01
CA THR A 34 -11.14 -0.91 8.22
C THR A 34 -10.09 0.13 7.87
N VAL A 35 -9.25 0.52 8.84
CA VAL A 35 -8.13 1.46 8.62
C VAL A 35 -7.12 0.84 7.65
N MET A 36 -6.78 -0.43 7.86
CA MET A 36 -5.90 -1.17 6.95
C MET A 36 -6.43 -1.15 5.51
N ALA A 37 -7.73 -1.39 5.32
CA ALA A 37 -8.31 -1.46 3.98
C ALA A 37 -8.28 -0.13 3.25
N TRP A 38 -8.61 0.97 3.94
CA TRP A 38 -8.47 2.29 3.35
C TRP A 38 -7.02 2.67 3.10
N GLY A 39 -6.08 2.28 3.98
CA GLY A 39 -4.65 2.42 3.75
C GLY A 39 -4.17 1.69 2.49
N ALA A 40 -4.56 0.43 2.32
CA ALA A 40 -4.22 -0.38 1.15
C ALA A 40 -4.78 0.20 -0.16
N ARG A 41 -6.05 0.67 -0.15
CA ARG A 41 -6.67 1.31 -1.30
C ARG A 41 -5.98 2.62 -1.65
N ALA A 42 -5.73 3.46 -0.64
CA ALA A 42 -5.02 4.71 -0.82
C ALA A 42 -3.63 4.46 -1.41
N GLN A 43 -2.92 3.44 -0.92
CA GLN A 43 -1.62 3.03 -1.42
C GLN A 43 -1.62 2.68 -2.90
N LEU A 44 -2.56 1.84 -3.34
CA LEU A 44 -2.67 1.46 -4.75
C LEU A 44 -2.98 2.67 -5.63
N VAL A 45 -3.97 3.48 -5.25
CA VAL A 45 -4.41 4.64 -6.04
C VAL A 45 -3.33 5.72 -6.10
N THR A 46 -2.81 6.15 -4.95
CA THR A 46 -1.77 7.20 -4.89
C THR A 46 -0.47 6.74 -5.52
N GLY A 47 -0.11 5.45 -5.42
CA GLY A 47 1.06 4.90 -6.09
C GLY A 47 0.98 4.99 -7.62
N LEU A 48 -0.18 4.64 -8.19
CA LEU A 48 -0.41 4.80 -9.64
C LEU A 48 -0.37 6.26 -10.07
N VAL A 49 -0.97 7.16 -9.29
CA VAL A 49 -0.91 8.61 -9.58
C VAL A 49 0.52 9.12 -9.52
N LEU A 50 1.31 8.72 -8.52
CA LEU A 50 2.70 9.16 -8.38
C LEU A 50 3.57 8.72 -9.56
N VAL A 51 3.38 7.49 -10.06
CA VAL A 51 4.10 7.03 -11.26
C VAL A 51 3.70 7.86 -12.49
N GLY A 52 2.40 8.07 -12.72
CA GLY A 52 1.93 8.86 -13.85
C GLY A 52 2.37 10.34 -13.79
N LEU A 53 2.39 10.94 -12.59
CA LEU A 53 2.93 12.28 -12.39
C LEU A 53 4.44 12.32 -12.58
N ALA A 54 5.18 11.31 -12.13
CA ALA A 54 6.63 11.24 -12.29
C ALA A 54 7.03 11.14 -13.77
N GLU A 55 6.32 10.33 -14.56
CA GLU A 55 6.55 10.21 -16.00
C GLU A 55 6.19 11.49 -16.79
N GLY A 56 5.18 12.24 -16.31
CA GLY A 56 4.73 13.47 -16.97
C GLY A 56 5.52 14.74 -16.60
N VAL A 57 6.38 14.70 -15.58
CA VAL A 57 7.15 15.86 -15.12
C VAL A 57 8.58 15.77 -15.69
N SER A 58 8.82 16.50 -16.77
CA SER A 58 10.13 16.58 -17.45
C SER A 58 11.28 17.16 -16.62
N SER A 59 10.99 17.72 -15.43
CA SER A 59 11.98 18.26 -14.51
C SER A 59 12.44 17.28 -13.43
N LEU A 60 11.86 16.08 -13.38
CA LEU A 60 12.35 14.99 -12.55
C LEU A 60 13.35 14.20 -13.42
N ASP A 61 14.62 14.60 -13.42
CA ASP A 61 15.74 13.89 -14.10
C ASP A 61 16.02 12.48 -13.50
N GLU A 62 15.01 11.86 -12.91
CA GLU A 62 15.12 10.59 -12.22
C GLU A 62 14.74 9.47 -13.19
N HIS A 63 15.72 8.63 -13.54
CA HIS A 63 15.45 7.41 -14.30
C HIS A 63 14.58 6.48 -13.44
N LEU A 64 13.29 6.43 -13.75
CA LEU A 64 12.35 5.55 -13.07
C LEU A 64 12.78 4.10 -13.29
N ASN A 65 13.08 3.41 -12.19
CA ASN A 65 13.28 1.97 -12.21
C ASN A 65 11.91 1.28 -12.37
N HIS A 66 11.47 1.10 -13.62
CA HIS A 66 10.18 0.49 -13.93
C HIS A 66 10.06 -0.96 -13.41
N THR A 67 11.17 -1.68 -13.25
CA THR A 67 11.17 -3.00 -12.62
C THR A 67 10.77 -2.90 -11.14
N LYS A 68 11.40 -1.99 -10.38
CA LYS A 68 11.05 -1.72 -8.98
C LYS A 68 9.60 -1.27 -8.85
N ILE A 69 9.13 -0.39 -9.75
CA ILE A 69 7.74 0.07 -9.77
C ILE A 69 6.77 -1.09 -10.04
N GLY A 70 7.05 -1.92 -11.05
CA GLY A 70 6.22 -3.07 -11.39
C GLY A 70 6.10 -4.08 -10.23
N VAL A 71 7.20 -4.37 -9.55
CA VAL A 71 7.19 -5.24 -8.36
C VAL A 71 6.35 -4.63 -7.24
N LYS A 72 6.52 -3.34 -6.93
CA LYS A 72 5.72 -2.66 -5.90
C LYS A 72 4.23 -2.66 -6.23
N LEU A 73 3.89 -2.48 -7.50
CA LEU A 73 2.50 -2.52 -7.97
C LEU A 73 1.88 -3.91 -7.78
N LEU A 74 2.60 -4.98 -8.17
CA LEU A 74 2.14 -6.35 -7.97
C LEU A 74 1.90 -6.66 -6.48
N VAL A 75 2.84 -6.26 -5.61
CA VAL A 75 2.69 -6.42 -4.16
C VAL A 75 1.49 -5.62 -3.64
N ALA A 76 1.32 -4.36 -4.07
CA ALA A 76 0.19 -3.52 -3.65
C ALA A 76 -1.17 -4.13 -4.05
N ILE A 77 -1.28 -4.69 -5.25
CA ILE A 77 -2.47 -5.41 -5.71
C ILE A 77 -2.74 -6.63 -4.84
N ALA A 78 -1.71 -7.43 -4.54
CA ALA A 78 -1.83 -8.59 -3.67
C ALA A 78 -2.29 -8.20 -2.26
N VAL A 79 -1.76 -7.10 -1.70
CA VAL A 79 -2.17 -6.56 -0.40
C VAL A 79 -3.67 -6.22 -0.39
N VAL A 80 -4.15 -5.45 -1.37
CA VAL A 80 -5.56 -5.09 -1.47
C VAL A 80 -6.43 -6.34 -1.63
N ALA A 81 -6.05 -7.25 -2.52
CA ALA A 81 -6.81 -8.48 -2.76
C ALA A 81 -6.95 -9.34 -1.50
N LEU A 82 -5.84 -9.66 -0.83
CA LEU A 82 -5.85 -10.46 0.39
C LEU A 82 -6.67 -9.80 1.50
N LEU A 83 -6.54 -8.49 1.66
CA LEU A 83 -7.25 -7.76 2.70
C LEU A 83 -8.76 -7.73 2.45
N GLU A 84 -9.19 -7.43 1.22
CA GLU A 84 -10.62 -7.41 0.88
C GLU A 84 -11.24 -8.80 0.93
N ILE A 85 -10.54 -9.83 0.44
CA ILE A 85 -11.01 -11.23 0.53
C ILE A 85 -11.09 -11.65 2.00
N GLY A 86 -10.07 -11.40 2.81
CA GLY A 86 -10.05 -11.72 4.23
C GLY A 86 -11.18 -11.03 4.99
N ARG A 87 -11.45 -9.75 4.71
CA ARG A 87 -12.58 -9.01 5.28
C ARG A 87 -13.92 -9.59 4.83
N ALA A 88 -14.07 -9.94 3.55
CA ALA A 88 -15.28 -10.53 3.02
C ALA A 88 -15.58 -11.91 3.64
N ARG A 89 -14.55 -12.75 3.85
CA ARG A 89 -14.68 -14.03 4.56
C ARG A 89 -15.11 -13.83 6.01
N THR A 90 -14.47 -12.89 6.72
CA THR A 90 -14.81 -12.57 8.11
C THR A 90 -16.27 -12.11 8.24
N LYS A 91 -16.75 -11.25 7.31
CA LYS A 91 -18.17 -10.83 7.26
C LYS A 91 -19.15 -11.97 7.02
N ARG A 92 -18.71 -13.05 6.37
CA ARG A 92 -19.52 -14.26 6.11
C ARG A 92 -19.39 -15.32 7.23
N GLY A 93 -18.76 -14.99 8.36
CA GLY A 93 -18.52 -15.93 9.45
C GLY A 93 -17.45 -16.98 9.15
N GLN A 94 -16.63 -16.78 8.11
CA GLN A 94 -15.50 -17.64 7.78
C GLN A 94 -14.19 -17.05 8.32
N ASP A 95 -13.20 -17.90 8.59
CA ASP A 95 -11.89 -17.42 9.00
C ASP A 95 -11.16 -16.71 7.83
N GLY A 96 -11.02 -15.39 7.97
CA GLY A 96 -10.24 -14.53 7.08
C GLY A 96 -8.94 -13.99 7.71
N SER A 97 -8.63 -14.39 8.94
CA SER A 97 -7.56 -13.78 9.75
C SER A 97 -6.17 -13.92 9.10
N ALA A 98 -5.86 -15.11 8.55
CA ALA A 98 -4.59 -15.36 7.88
C ALA A 98 -4.38 -14.44 6.67
N LEU A 99 -5.41 -14.20 5.87
CA LEU A 99 -5.33 -13.32 4.70
C LEU A 99 -5.09 -11.86 5.11
N ILE A 100 -5.77 -11.40 6.16
CA ILE A 100 -5.61 -10.03 6.68
C ILE A 100 -4.19 -9.85 7.24
N ARG A 101 -3.67 -10.83 7.99
CA ARG A 101 -2.31 -10.78 8.53
C ARG A 101 -1.26 -10.82 7.41
N ALA A 102 -1.47 -11.65 6.39
CA ALA A 102 -0.61 -11.72 5.21
C ALA A 102 -0.60 -10.39 4.43
N ALA A 103 -1.76 -9.73 4.28
CA ALA A 103 -1.84 -8.43 3.62
C ALA A 103 -0.99 -7.37 4.33
N GLY A 104 -1.05 -7.30 5.67
CA GLY A 104 -0.22 -6.35 6.42
C GLY A 104 1.27 -6.68 6.35
N ALA A 105 1.65 -7.96 6.41
CA ALA A 105 3.04 -8.40 6.24
C ALA A 105 3.58 -8.02 4.84
N LEU A 106 2.80 -8.26 3.78
CA LEU A 106 3.15 -7.81 2.43
C LEU A 106 3.24 -6.30 2.32
N GLY A 107 2.42 -5.55 3.06
CA GLY A 107 2.54 -4.10 3.18
C GLY A 107 3.91 -3.67 3.69
N VAL A 108 4.43 -4.34 4.73
CA VAL A 108 5.79 -4.11 5.24
C VAL A 108 6.86 -4.51 4.24
N VAL A 109 6.71 -5.66 3.57
CA VAL A 109 7.63 -6.06 2.48
C VAL A 109 7.67 -4.99 1.39
N ASN A 110 6.53 -4.39 1.05
CA ASN A 110 6.47 -3.30 0.07
C ASN A 110 7.22 -2.04 0.53
N VAL A 111 7.21 -1.72 1.84
CA VAL A 111 8.07 -0.66 2.43
C VAL A 111 9.54 -0.98 2.18
N VAL A 112 9.95 -2.20 2.51
CA VAL A 112 11.35 -2.64 2.39
C VAL A 112 11.82 -2.55 0.93
N ILE A 113 11.00 -3.03 -0.01
CA ILE A 113 11.27 -2.89 -1.45
C ILE A 113 11.42 -1.41 -1.84
N ALA A 114 10.54 -0.53 -1.33
CA ALA A 114 10.62 0.89 -1.61
C ALA A 114 11.92 1.54 -1.11
N ALA A 115 12.33 1.20 0.12
CA ALA A 115 13.43 1.86 0.81
C ALA A 115 14.82 1.28 0.52
N VAL A 116 14.92 -0.04 0.28
CA VAL A 116 16.21 -0.74 0.22
C VAL A 116 16.66 -1.05 -1.21
N TRP A 117 15.73 -1.21 -2.16
CA TRP A 117 16.10 -1.50 -3.56
C TRP A 117 16.64 -0.25 -4.26
N SER A 118 17.91 -0.27 -4.65
CA SER A 118 18.57 0.70 -5.56
C SER A 118 18.50 0.26 -7.01
#